data_AF-A0A1Y4TT51-F1
#
_entry.id   AF-A0A1Y4TT51-F1
#
_cell.length_a   1.000
_cell.length_b   1.000
_cell.length_c   1.000
_cell.angle_alpha   90.00
_cell.angle_beta   90.00
_cell.angle_gamma   90.00
#
_symmetry.space_group_name_H-M   'P 1'
#
loop_
_entity.id
_entity.type
_entity.pdbx_description
1 polymer ?
#
loop_
_entity_poly.entity_id
_entity_poly.type
_entity_poly.pdbx_seq_one_letter_code
_entity_poly.pdbx_strand_id
1 'polypeptide(L)'
;MNDLTVLHLSDLHIDDTGIRKSLLLQNLLTDIESEMQYSHNIIITVTGDLVNRANYRNQNEILDFFKQLRDVLGDKVKHIYIVPGNHDKVRSDMDRKILDEIEALGEDYGSGQTWKYVRVAFEEHLALVRQIYEIFYSPDQVPDRVFEDTYGVHIDEIDGKNVCVIQFNTAWTSEGENDQRNLLIGRYQLRQIRESYANKYNELKNKHIDLTIALAHHPLNWLTGKEEDMVREEILNPTGLNVNTYICGHTHNRDVINWHNNRRSMTTLVSGLGWPDGSTQHPYAHTYSSYVFNLDANSVDVYVRSSDDAYAFAPDFRIYTNQTDRKNKKIVMPIDTCKTQAYFNLGSGHSRSPKAYYITEDTMSELEGFIQIYLECEDKLHDRLESIKNDFLAICEEKKNDLPFEIEKMWSGVEKLSSPVQWSIKQKKSIAKEFSGYLTMICKVLYKSIQRMKENAELRIHFRYWKSVEQETVQKHMSNDVYVQLSLYGKGYPEHSLTELDWGQLIKEAYFEGKPLIASVNTDFCKESMDSNNDKTEDDLKHKWLDFITVIPQFEQNNYVIKDAVSEKISFSRPLLTFGITVYRDEDRDILYMLDYLRINRFIGRQINKFFHYFPMDLVECIRLIKEEDNN
;
A
#
# COMPACT_ATOMS: atom_id res chain seq x y z
N MET A 1 -12.17 -6.35 -10.87
CA MET A 1 -10.75 -6.16 -10.53
C MET A 1 -10.18 -7.55 -10.30
N ASN A 2 -9.90 -8.25 -11.39
CA ASN A 2 -9.20 -9.52 -11.51
C ASN A 2 -8.75 -9.50 -12.97
N ASP A 3 -7.72 -8.72 -13.26
CA ASP A 3 -7.35 -8.38 -14.64
C ASP A 3 -6.93 -9.65 -15.38
N LEU A 4 -6.22 -10.53 -14.66
CA LEU A 4 -5.73 -11.79 -15.17
C LEU A 4 -5.64 -12.83 -14.05
N THR A 5 -6.02 -14.07 -14.36
CA THR A 5 -5.77 -15.24 -13.50
C THR A 5 -4.84 -16.19 -14.22
N VAL A 6 -3.75 -16.59 -13.57
CA VAL A 6 -2.86 -17.65 -14.03
C VAL A 6 -3.20 -18.93 -13.27
N LEU A 7 -3.70 -19.94 -13.97
CA LEU A 7 -3.83 -21.30 -13.46
C LEU A 7 -2.53 -22.04 -13.74
N HIS A 8 -1.80 -22.43 -12.69
CA HIS A 8 -0.51 -23.06 -12.80
C HIS A 8 -0.59 -24.56 -12.50
N LEU A 9 -0.33 -25.36 -13.53
CA LEU A 9 -0.21 -26.80 -13.48
C LEU A 9 1.25 -27.21 -13.73
N SER A 10 1.73 -28.23 -13.03
CA SER A 10 3.06 -28.80 -13.25
C SER A 10 3.13 -30.22 -12.74
N ASP A 11 4.13 -30.98 -13.19
CA ASP A 11 4.45 -32.32 -12.69
C ASP A 11 3.24 -33.28 -12.73
N LEU A 12 2.47 -33.23 -13.82
CA LEU A 12 1.26 -34.06 -14.02
C LEU A 12 1.61 -35.54 -14.18
N HIS A 13 2.76 -35.81 -14.84
CA HIS A 13 3.35 -37.12 -15.07
C HIS A 13 2.37 -38.19 -15.55
N ILE A 14 1.42 -37.87 -16.43
CA ILE A 14 0.33 -38.76 -16.85
C ILE A 14 0.89 -40.07 -17.46
N ASP A 15 0.42 -41.21 -16.95
CA ASP A 15 0.90 -42.57 -17.25
C ASP A 15 -0.21 -43.61 -17.04
N ASP A 16 0.05 -44.87 -17.47
CA ASP A 16 -0.93 -45.98 -17.53
C ASP A 16 -1.78 -46.07 -16.25
N THR A 17 -3.04 -45.69 -16.41
CA THR A 17 -3.94 -45.21 -15.37
C THR A 17 -4.25 -46.25 -14.29
N GLY A 18 -3.57 -46.13 -13.16
CA GLY A 18 -4.09 -46.66 -11.91
C GLY A 18 -5.35 -45.88 -11.50
N ILE A 19 -6.36 -46.57 -10.95
CA ILE A 19 -7.65 -45.99 -10.49
C ILE A 19 -7.46 -44.72 -9.64
N ARG A 20 -6.38 -44.67 -8.84
CA ARG A 20 -6.05 -43.54 -7.96
C ARG A 20 -5.73 -42.26 -8.73
N LYS A 21 -5.01 -42.36 -9.85
CA LYS A 21 -4.63 -41.20 -10.66
C LYS A 21 -5.81 -40.60 -11.39
N SER A 22 -6.67 -41.44 -11.96
CA SER A 22 -7.90 -41.00 -12.61
C SER A 22 -8.80 -40.26 -11.61
N LEU A 23 -8.91 -40.77 -10.39
CA LEU A 23 -9.63 -40.09 -9.31
C LEU A 23 -9.00 -38.74 -8.95
N LEU A 24 -7.67 -38.68 -8.79
CA LEU A 24 -6.93 -37.44 -8.53
C LEU A 24 -7.20 -36.37 -9.61
N LEU A 25 -7.09 -36.73 -10.89
CA LEU A 25 -7.29 -35.80 -12.01
C LEU A 25 -8.75 -35.32 -12.10
N GLN A 26 -9.73 -36.19 -11.82
CA GLN A 26 -11.15 -35.80 -11.77
C GLN A 26 -11.44 -34.83 -10.61
N ASN A 27 -10.89 -35.12 -9.43
CA ASN A 27 -11.03 -34.22 -8.27
C ASN A 27 -10.31 -32.89 -8.50
N LEU A 28 -9.16 -32.90 -9.18
CA LEU A 28 -8.45 -31.70 -9.60
C LEU A 28 -9.32 -30.83 -10.52
N LEU A 29 -9.94 -31.42 -11.56
CA LEU A 29 -10.83 -30.70 -12.47
C LEU A 29 -12.04 -30.10 -11.73
N THR A 30 -12.63 -30.87 -10.82
CA THR A 30 -13.78 -30.41 -10.00
C THR A 30 -13.38 -29.24 -9.10
N ASP A 31 -12.20 -29.30 -8.47
CA ASP A 31 -11.72 -28.21 -7.62
C ASP A 31 -11.36 -26.97 -8.44
N ILE A 32 -10.73 -27.14 -9.61
CA ILE A 32 -10.45 -26.05 -10.55
C ILE A 32 -11.74 -25.37 -11.01
N GLU A 33 -12.80 -26.12 -11.34
CA GLU A 33 -14.11 -25.56 -11.71
C GLU A 33 -14.64 -24.63 -10.62
N SER A 34 -14.63 -25.12 -9.37
CA SER A 34 -15.11 -24.37 -8.21
C SER A 34 -14.24 -23.14 -7.93
N GLU A 35 -12.92 -23.29 -7.92
CA GLU A 35 -11.98 -22.21 -7.58
C GLU A 35 -11.99 -21.11 -8.67
N MET A 36 -12.15 -21.49 -9.94
CA MET A 36 -12.17 -20.57 -11.09
C MET A 36 -13.57 -20.03 -11.44
N GLN A 37 -14.58 -20.27 -10.58
CA GLN A 37 -15.96 -19.83 -10.83
C GLN A 37 -16.03 -18.32 -11.15
N TYR A 38 -15.24 -17.50 -10.46
CA TYR A 38 -15.24 -16.03 -10.60
C TYR A 38 -14.10 -15.46 -11.46
N SER A 39 -13.27 -16.32 -12.06
CA SER A 39 -12.18 -15.94 -12.96
C SER A 39 -12.68 -15.85 -14.40
N HIS A 40 -12.33 -14.77 -15.11
CA HIS A 40 -12.86 -14.49 -16.47
C HIS A 40 -11.78 -14.43 -17.55
N ASN A 41 -10.57 -13.99 -17.18
CA ASN A 41 -9.39 -13.95 -18.05
C ASN A 41 -8.36 -14.93 -17.50
N ILE A 42 -8.42 -16.19 -17.94
CA ILE A 42 -7.58 -17.27 -17.45
C ILE A 42 -6.45 -17.54 -18.46
N ILE A 43 -5.21 -17.45 -18.00
CA ILE A 43 -4.06 -18.05 -18.65
C ILE A 43 -3.77 -19.38 -17.97
N ILE A 44 -3.66 -20.45 -18.75
CA ILE A 44 -3.17 -21.74 -18.26
C ILE A 44 -1.66 -21.78 -18.48
N THR A 45 -0.88 -22.00 -17.42
CA THR A 45 0.54 -22.28 -17.52
C THR A 45 0.81 -23.72 -17.13
N VAL A 46 1.57 -24.42 -17.97
CA VAL A 46 2.02 -25.79 -17.69
C VAL A 46 3.54 -25.80 -17.66
N THR A 47 4.12 -25.97 -16.48
CA THR A 47 5.58 -25.86 -16.29
C THR A 47 6.30 -27.20 -16.38
N GLY A 48 5.91 -28.04 -17.34
CA GLY A 48 6.59 -29.27 -17.69
C GLY A 48 6.10 -30.52 -16.96
N ASP A 49 6.76 -31.64 -17.31
CA ASP A 49 6.50 -32.98 -16.81
C ASP A 49 5.05 -33.42 -17.04
N LEU A 50 4.64 -33.33 -18.31
CA LEU A 50 3.35 -33.84 -18.79
C LEU A 50 3.29 -35.36 -18.73
N VAL A 51 4.38 -36.02 -19.14
CA VAL A 51 4.51 -37.48 -19.19
C VAL A 51 5.46 -37.99 -18.10
N ASN A 52 5.30 -39.25 -17.72
CA ASN A 52 6.26 -39.91 -16.83
C ASN A 52 7.43 -40.51 -17.64
N ARG A 53 8.65 -39.95 -17.48
CA ARG A 53 9.92 -40.48 -18.04
C ARG A 53 9.87 -40.69 -19.56
N ALA A 54 9.39 -39.67 -20.27
CA ALA A 54 9.29 -39.61 -21.72
C ALA A 54 8.45 -40.75 -22.33
N ASN A 55 7.50 -41.27 -21.57
CA ASN A 55 6.59 -42.30 -22.04
C ASN A 55 5.33 -41.68 -22.67
N TYR A 56 5.37 -41.50 -23.99
CA TYR A 56 4.28 -40.89 -24.77
C TYR A 56 3.19 -41.87 -25.23
N ARG A 57 3.27 -43.16 -24.84
CA ARG A 57 2.31 -44.19 -25.29
C ARG A 57 0.86 -43.83 -24.98
N ASN A 58 0.63 -43.12 -23.87
CA ASN A 58 -0.69 -42.78 -23.34
C ASN A 58 -1.03 -41.29 -23.48
N GLN A 59 -0.47 -40.61 -24.48
CA GLN A 59 -0.76 -39.21 -24.81
C GLN A 59 -2.27 -38.87 -24.86
N ASN A 60 -3.14 -39.84 -25.24
CA ASN A 60 -4.59 -39.63 -25.29
C ASN A 60 -5.19 -39.24 -23.93
N GLU A 61 -4.68 -39.77 -22.82
CA GLU A 61 -5.18 -39.44 -21.48
C GLU A 61 -4.84 -37.99 -21.10
N ILE A 62 -3.67 -37.51 -21.53
CA ILE A 62 -3.26 -36.11 -21.38
C ILE A 62 -4.22 -35.22 -22.17
N LEU A 63 -4.48 -35.58 -23.42
CA LEU A 63 -5.40 -34.82 -24.28
C LEU A 63 -6.81 -34.80 -23.69
N ASP A 64 -7.30 -35.93 -23.15
CA ASP A 64 -8.62 -36.02 -22.54
C ASP A 64 -8.73 -35.19 -21.25
N PHE A 65 -7.65 -35.08 -20.47
CA PHE A 65 -7.58 -34.13 -19.36
C PHE A 65 -7.68 -32.68 -19.84
N PHE A 66 -6.92 -32.29 -20.86
CA PHE A 66 -6.96 -30.91 -21.39
C PHE A 66 -8.28 -30.56 -22.08
N LYS A 67 -8.94 -31.53 -22.74
CA LYS A 67 -10.31 -31.35 -23.27
C LYS A 67 -11.29 -31.06 -22.14
N GLN A 68 -11.28 -31.87 -21.07
CA GLN A 68 -12.15 -31.65 -19.92
C GLN A 68 -11.83 -30.32 -19.21
N LEU A 69 -10.55 -29.96 -19.10
CA LEU A 69 -10.14 -28.67 -18.54
C LEU A 69 -10.68 -27.51 -19.39
N ARG A 70 -10.62 -27.62 -20.73
CA ARG A 70 -11.23 -26.65 -21.64
C ARG A 70 -12.74 -26.60 -21.50
N ASP A 71 -13.41 -27.73 -21.34
CA ASP A 71 -14.87 -27.79 -21.16
C ASP A 71 -15.31 -27.12 -19.85
N VAL A 72 -14.58 -27.38 -18.76
CA VAL A 72 -14.85 -26.81 -17.42
C VAL A 72 -14.63 -25.30 -17.39
N LEU A 73 -13.55 -24.81 -18.00
CA LEU A 73 -13.20 -23.39 -17.96
C LEU A 73 -13.86 -22.57 -19.09
N GLY A 74 -14.21 -23.22 -20.20
CA GLY A 74 -14.86 -22.61 -21.37
C GLY A 74 -14.11 -21.40 -21.92
N ASP A 75 -14.87 -20.37 -22.30
CA ASP A 75 -14.38 -19.13 -22.93
C ASP A 75 -13.59 -18.21 -21.97
N LYS A 76 -13.48 -18.60 -20.69
CA LYS A 76 -12.65 -17.89 -19.71
C LYS A 76 -11.16 -18.05 -20.02
N VAL A 77 -10.77 -19.17 -20.64
CA VAL A 77 -9.37 -19.40 -21.04
C VAL A 77 -9.03 -18.55 -22.25
N LYS A 78 -8.08 -17.63 -22.06
CA LYS A 78 -7.57 -16.72 -23.11
C LYS A 78 -6.35 -17.31 -23.80
N HIS A 79 -5.42 -17.84 -23.02
CA HIS A 79 -4.21 -18.46 -23.55
C HIS A 79 -3.76 -19.66 -22.70
N ILE A 80 -3.02 -20.55 -23.33
CA ILE A 80 -2.24 -21.61 -22.70
C ILE A 80 -0.77 -21.48 -23.13
N TYR A 81 0.14 -21.70 -22.18
CA TYR A 81 1.59 -21.75 -22.40
C TYR A 81 2.19 -22.98 -21.73
N ILE A 82 3.00 -23.74 -22.47
CA ILE A 82 3.59 -25.00 -22.01
C ILE A 82 5.10 -24.96 -22.20
N VAL A 83 5.86 -25.21 -21.14
CA VAL A 83 7.32 -25.42 -21.21
C VAL A 83 7.66 -26.87 -20.91
N PRO A 84 8.74 -27.43 -21.47
CA PRO A 84 9.13 -28.81 -21.21
C PRO A 84 9.74 -28.98 -19.82
N GLY A 85 9.46 -30.13 -19.20
CA GLY A 85 10.16 -30.61 -18.02
C GLY A 85 11.21 -31.68 -18.35
N ASN A 86 11.94 -32.13 -17.34
CA ASN A 86 13.00 -33.11 -17.54
C ASN A 86 12.48 -34.51 -17.84
N HIS A 87 11.26 -34.84 -17.43
CA HIS A 87 10.59 -36.08 -17.80
C HIS A 87 9.92 -36.02 -19.17
N ASP A 88 9.82 -34.86 -19.81
CA ASP A 88 9.33 -34.76 -21.19
C ASP A 88 10.44 -35.04 -22.23
N LYS A 89 11.71 -35.03 -21.82
CA LYS A 89 12.85 -35.25 -22.71
C LYS A 89 13.08 -36.74 -22.98
N VAL A 90 13.08 -37.15 -24.26
CA VAL A 90 13.54 -38.47 -24.68
C VAL A 90 15.07 -38.51 -24.60
N ARG A 91 15.60 -39.11 -23.53
CA ARG A 91 17.04 -39.18 -23.28
C ARG A 91 17.72 -40.21 -24.19
N SER A 92 18.93 -39.88 -24.65
CA SER A 92 19.77 -40.74 -25.49
C SER A 92 21.25 -40.64 -25.13
N ASP A 93 22.05 -41.62 -25.55
CA ASP A 93 23.52 -41.59 -25.38
C ASP A 93 24.17 -40.36 -26.06
N MET A 94 23.45 -39.70 -26.96
CA MET A 94 23.90 -38.48 -27.63
C MET A 94 23.85 -37.26 -26.72
N ASP A 95 22.97 -37.25 -25.70
CA ASP A 95 22.87 -36.15 -24.73
C ASP A 95 24.19 -35.94 -23.99
N ARG A 96 24.81 -37.03 -23.53
CA ARG A 96 26.10 -36.99 -22.84
C ARG A 96 27.22 -36.47 -23.74
N LYS A 97 27.24 -36.89 -25.01
CA LYS A 97 28.23 -36.41 -25.98
C LYS A 97 28.07 -34.91 -26.28
N ILE A 98 26.83 -34.42 -26.33
CA ILE A 98 26.55 -33.00 -26.49
C ILE A 98 27.03 -32.23 -25.26
N LEU A 99 26.80 -32.73 -24.05
CA LEU A 99 27.31 -32.12 -22.81
C LEU A 99 28.84 -32.11 -22.75
N ASP A 100 29.50 -33.22 -23.13
CA ASP A 100 30.97 -33.31 -23.22
C ASP A 100 31.53 -32.30 -24.26
N GLU A 101 30.86 -32.15 -25.41
CA GLU A 101 31.22 -31.15 -26.43
C GLU A 101 30.99 -29.71 -25.92
N ILE A 102 29.95 -29.48 -25.11
CA ILE A 102 29.65 -28.18 -24.49
C ILE A 102 30.76 -27.76 -23.53
N GLU A 103 31.26 -28.68 -22.69
CA GLU A 103 32.41 -28.43 -21.82
C GLU A 103 33.68 -28.11 -22.63
N ALA A 104 33.85 -28.74 -23.80
CA ALA A 104 35.00 -28.52 -24.68
C ALA A 104 34.93 -27.21 -25.50
N LEU A 105 33.74 -26.70 -25.81
CA LEU A 105 33.51 -25.54 -26.69
C LEU A 105 33.63 -24.17 -26.00
N GLY A 106 33.69 -24.10 -24.67
CA GLY A 106 33.74 -22.82 -23.96
C GLY A 106 32.45 -22.00 -24.15
N GLU A 107 32.48 -20.65 -24.13
CA GLU A 107 31.27 -19.80 -23.97
C GLU A 107 30.22 -19.79 -25.11
N ASP A 108 30.39 -20.56 -26.18
CA ASP A 108 29.52 -20.55 -27.38
C ASP A 108 28.68 -21.85 -27.53
N TYR A 109 28.46 -22.57 -26.42
CA TYR A 109 27.59 -23.75 -26.39
C TYR A 109 26.13 -23.43 -26.74
N GLY A 110 25.49 -24.40 -27.40
CA GLY A 110 24.10 -24.31 -27.82
C GLY A 110 23.88 -23.63 -29.17
N SER A 111 24.92 -23.32 -29.96
CA SER A 111 24.77 -22.77 -31.33
C SER A 111 23.74 -23.55 -32.17
N GLY A 112 23.16 -22.90 -33.19
CA GLY A 112 22.05 -23.47 -33.97
C GLY A 112 22.32 -24.83 -34.66
N GLN A 113 23.55 -25.34 -34.68
CA GLN A 113 23.85 -26.71 -35.11
C GLN A 113 23.67 -27.74 -33.99
N THR A 114 24.11 -27.44 -32.76
CA THR A 114 23.94 -28.36 -31.61
C THR A 114 22.50 -28.36 -31.11
N TRP A 115 21.78 -27.23 -31.22
CA TRP A 115 20.38 -27.14 -30.84
C TRP A 115 19.45 -28.08 -31.64
N LYS A 116 19.84 -28.47 -32.86
CA LYS A 116 19.07 -29.45 -33.65
C LYS A 116 18.92 -30.79 -32.94
N TYR A 117 19.94 -31.24 -32.22
CA TYR A 117 19.88 -32.48 -31.46
C TYR A 117 19.00 -32.34 -30.22
N VAL A 118 19.03 -31.17 -29.58
CA VAL A 118 18.11 -30.85 -28.48
C VAL A 118 16.67 -30.93 -28.97
N ARG A 119 16.35 -30.37 -30.15
CA ARG A 119 15.00 -30.44 -30.73
C ARG A 119 14.52 -31.87 -30.94
N VAL A 120 15.39 -32.77 -31.42
CA VAL A 120 15.05 -34.19 -31.61
C VAL A 120 14.65 -34.84 -30.29
N ALA A 121 15.34 -34.52 -29.18
CA ALA A 121 15.01 -35.06 -27.86
C ALA A 121 13.63 -34.62 -27.33
N PHE A 122 13.06 -33.54 -27.89
CA PHE A 122 11.73 -33.03 -27.56
C PHE A 122 10.71 -33.19 -28.70
N GLU A 123 11.00 -33.99 -29.73
CA GLU A 123 10.11 -34.13 -30.90
C GLU A 123 8.72 -34.68 -30.50
N GLU A 124 8.70 -35.73 -29.67
CA GLU A 124 7.46 -36.31 -29.15
C GLU A 124 6.71 -35.33 -28.22
N HIS A 125 7.45 -34.59 -27.39
CA HIS A 125 6.88 -33.51 -26.55
C HIS A 125 6.19 -32.45 -27.41
N LEU A 126 6.88 -31.95 -28.44
CA LEU A 126 6.35 -30.94 -29.35
C LEU A 126 5.13 -31.44 -30.11
N ALA A 127 5.11 -32.71 -30.53
CA ALA A 127 3.95 -33.33 -31.16
C ALA A 127 2.73 -33.33 -30.22
N LEU A 128 2.91 -33.72 -28.96
CA LEU A 128 1.86 -33.67 -27.94
C LEU A 128 1.41 -32.23 -27.66
N VAL A 129 2.35 -31.29 -27.49
CA VAL A 129 2.04 -29.88 -27.25
C VAL A 129 1.22 -29.30 -28.39
N ARG A 130 1.54 -29.58 -29.66
CA ARG A 130 0.72 -29.13 -30.80
C ARG A 130 -0.72 -29.63 -30.68
N GLN A 131 -0.92 -30.90 -30.36
CA GLN A 131 -2.25 -31.48 -30.16
C GLN A 131 -3.00 -30.87 -28.96
N ILE A 132 -2.29 -30.51 -27.87
CA ILE A 132 -2.89 -29.77 -26.77
C ILE A 132 -3.32 -28.38 -27.25
N TYR A 133 -2.48 -27.67 -28.00
CA TYR A 133 -2.83 -26.34 -28.51
C TYR A 133 -4.01 -26.36 -29.48
N GLU A 134 -4.19 -27.43 -30.27
CA GLU A 134 -5.37 -27.65 -31.12
C GLU A 134 -6.69 -27.74 -30.33
N ILE A 135 -6.65 -28.01 -29.02
CA ILE A 135 -7.83 -27.98 -28.14
C ILE A 135 -8.24 -26.54 -27.81
N PHE A 136 -7.27 -25.62 -27.72
CA PHE A 136 -7.48 -24.25 -27.24
C PHE A 136 -7.50 -23.19 -28.33
N TYR A 137 -6.95 -23.47 -29.51
CA TYR A 137 -6.78 -22.53 -30.62
C TYR A 137 -7.30 -23.11 -31.93
N SER A 138 -7.61 -22.23 -32.89
CA SER A 138 -7.94 -22.67 -34.25
C SER A 138 -6.67 -23.21 -34.96
N PRO A 139 -6.82 -24.15 -35.92
CA PRO A 139 -5.68 -24.80 -36.57
C PRO A 139 -4.67 -23.85 -37.23
N ASP A 140 -5.13 -22.68 -37.70
CA ASP A 140 -4.29 -21.64 -38.30
C ASP A 140 -3.46 -20.86 -37.29
N GLN A 141 -3.88 -20.81 -36.02
CA GLN A 141 -3.17 -20.13 -34.95
C GLN A 141 -2.09 -21.02 -34.31
N VAL A 142 -2.30 -22.34 -34.26
CA VAL A 142 -1.40 -23.29 -33.57
C VAL A 142 0.08 -23.12 -33.94
N PRO A 143 0.47 -22.96 -35.23
CA PRO A 143 1.88 -22.80 -35.61
C PRO A 143 2.57 -21.60 -34.95
N ASP A 144 1.85 -20.49 -34.75
CA ASP A 144 2.41 -19.26 -34.14
C ASP A 144 2.51 -19.37 -32.61
N ARG A 145 1.89 -20.40 -32.02
CA ARG A 145 1.82 -20.62 -30.59
C ARG A 145 2.84 -21.62 -30.05
N VAL A 146 3.45 -22.43 -30.92
CA VAL A 146 4.40 -23.48 -30.53
C VAL A 146 5.81 -23.07 -30.91
N PHE A 147 6.72 -23.04 -29.94
CA PHE A 147 8.13 -22.82 -30.20
C PHE A 147 8.84 -24.12 -30.53
N GLU A 148 9.28 -24.25 -31.77
CA GLU A 148 10.07 -25.40 -32.25
C GLU A 148 11.37 -25.62 -31.48
N ASP A 149 11.94 -24.55 -30.94
CA ASP A 149 13.15 -24.59 -30.12
C ASP A 149 12.85 -24.83 -28.64
N THR A 150 11.56 -24.99 -28.26
CA THR A 150 11.03 -25.22 -26.89
C THR A 150 11.19 -24.05 -25.90
N TYR A 151 11.66 -22.91 -26.38
CA TYR A 151 11.77 -21.66 -25.63
C TYR A 151 11.38 -20.49 -26.56
N GLY A 152 10.99 -19.36 -25.99
CA GLY A 152 10.62 -18.19 -26.79
C GLY A 152 9.87 -17.13 -26.00
N VAL A 153 9.29 -16.18 -26.73
CA VAL A 153 8.58 -15.03 -26.15
C VAL A 153 7.25 -14.83 -26.86
N HIS A 154 6.17 -14.80 -26.09
CA HIS A 154 4.86 -14.33 -26.53
C HIS A 154 4.58 -12.97 -25.91
N ILE A 155 3.91 -12.10 -26.67
CA ILE A 155 3.27 -10.90 -26.14
C ILE A 155 1.84 -10.94 -26.64
N ASP A 156 0.90 -11.17 -25.74
CA ASP A 156 -0.51 -11.31 -26.05
C ASP A 156 -1.31 -10.18 -25.38
N GLU A 157 -2.29 -9.60 -26.08
CA GLU A 157 -3.18 -8.58 -25.53
C GLU A 157 -4.42 -9.27 -24.93
N ILE A 158 -4.61 -9.13 -23.62
CA ILE A 158 -5.75 -9.68 -22.88
C ILE A 158 -6.46 -8.52 -22.21
N ASP A 159 -7.71 -8.29 -22.61
CA ASP A 159 -8.55 -7.21 -22.06
C ASP A 159 -7.86 -5.83 -22.06
N GLY A 160 -7.14 -5.52 -23.16
CA GLY A 160 -6.41 -4.27 -23.33
C GLY A 160 -5.07 -4.18 -22.62
N LYS A 161 -4.61 -5.26 -21.94
CA LYS A 161 -3.32 -5.34 -21.26
C LYS A 161 -2.36 -6.22 -22.05
N ASN A 162 -1.14 -5.76 -22.30
CA ASN A 162 -0.11 -6.54 -22.98
C ASN A 162 0.63 -7.43 -21.96
N VAL A 163 0.43 -8.73 -22.05
CA VAL A 163 1.07 -9.73 -21.19
C VAL A 163 2.20 -10.39 -21.97
N CYS A 164 3.42 -10.22 -21.49
CA CYS A 164 4.60 -10.88 -22.03
C CYS A 164 4.83 -12.19 -21.28
N VAL A 165 4.94 -13.30 -22.01
CA VAL A 165 5.27 -14.61 -21.47
C VAL A 165 6.57 -15.08 -22.09
N ILE A 166 7.59 -15.26 -21.26
CA ILE A 166 8.91 -15.75 -21.63
C ILE A 166 8.98 -17.21 -21.23
N GLN A 167 9.24 -18.09 -22.18
CA GLN A 167 9.35 -19.53 -21.97
C GLN A 167 10.83 -19.93 -22.04
N PHE A 168 11.34 -20.53 -20.96
CA PHE A 168 12.67 -21.12 -20.90
C PHE A 168 12.58 -22.65 -20.97
N ASN A 169 13.46 -23.27 -21.74
CA ASN A 169 13.75 -24.69 -21.59
C ASN A 169 14.92 -24.83 -20.61
N THR A 170 14.62 -25.20 -19.37
CA THR A 170 15.64 -25.56 -18.34
C THR A 170 16.00 -27.04 -18.36
N ALA A 171 15.27 -27.87 -19.10
CA ALA A 171 15.39 -29.33 -19.11
C ALA A 171 16.36 -29.87 -20.16
N TRP A 172 16.80 -29.06 -21.13
CA TRP A 172 17.61 -29.56 -22.24
C TRP A 172 18.96 -30.17 -21.82
N THR A 173 19.55 -29.72 -20.71
CA THR A 173 20.78 -30.30 -20.11
C THR A 173 20.51 -31.32 -19.02
N SER A 174 19.26 -31.68 -18.75
CA SER A 174 18.92 -32.68 -17.74
C SER A 174 19.45 -34.06 -18.14
N GLU A 175 20.12 -34.72 -17.19
CA GLU A 175 20.58 -36.10 -17.25
C GLU A 175 19.88 -37.01 -16.21
N GLY A 176 19.24 -36.44 -15.17
CA GLY A 176 18.48 -37.19 -14.17
C GLY A 176 18.83 -36.83 -12.73
N GLU A 177 19.30 -37.80 -11.95
CA GLU A 177 19.38 -37.66 -10.49
C GLU A 177 20.40 -36.61 -9.99
N ASN A 178 21.30 -36.14 -10.85
CA ASN A 178 22.36 -35.17 -10.51
C ASN A 178 22.10 -33.77 -11.08
N ASP A 179 20.88 -33.48 -11.53
CA ASP A 179 20.58 -32.20 -12.20
C ASP A 179 20.67 -30.99 -11.25
N GLN A 180 20.39 -31.18 -9.96
CA GLN A 180 20.43 -30.09 -8.99
C GLN A 180 21.80 -29.41 -8.97
N ARG A 181 21.82 -28.10 -9.22
CA ARG A 181 23.01 -27.24 -9.31
C ARG A 181 23.92 -27.49 -10.51
N ASN A 182 23.49 -28.30 -11.48
CA ASN A 182 24.29 -28.65 -12.65
C ASN A 182 23.61 -28.29 -13.99
N LEU A 183 22.36 -27.82 -13.97
CA LEU A 183 21.66 -27.44 -15.19
C LEU A 183 22.23 -26.16 -15.83
N LEU A 184 22.16 -26.12 -17.16
CA LEU A 184 22.56 -24.98 -17.98
C LEU A 184 21.35 -24.45 -18.77
N ILE A 185 21.25 -23.12 -18.92
CA ILE A 185 20.38 -22.46 -19.90
C ILE A 185 21.18 -22.12 -21.15
N GLY A 186 22.39 -21.60 -20.93
CA GLY A 186 23.34 -21.20 -21.95
C GLY A 186 23.05 -19.84 -22.59
N ARG A 187 24.14 -19.17 -22.99
CA ARG A 187 24.09 -17.82 -23.60
C ARG A 187 23.29 -17.80 -24.91
N TYR A 188 23.30 -18.90 -25.66
CA TYR A 188 22.57 -18.98 -26.93
C TYR A 188 21.06 -18.82 -26.74
N GLN A 189 20.44 -19.66 -25.89
CA GLN A 189 19.01 -19.57 -25.57
C GLN A 189 18.66 -18.19 -25.03
N LEU A 190 19.46 -17.67 -24.09
CA LEU A 190 19.22 -16.37 -23.47
C LEU A 190 19.30 -15.21 -24.47
N ARG A 191 20.25 -15.24 -25.41
CA ARG A 191 20.39 -14.25 -26.48
C ARG A 191 19.19 -14.29 -27.43
N GLN A 192 18.76 -15.49 -27.85
CA GLN A 192 17.59 -15.65 -28.72
C GLN A 192 16.30 -15.14 -28.06
N ILE A 193 16.11 -15.43 -26.76
CA ILE A 193 14.99 -14.89 -25.98
C ILE A 193 15.05 -13.36 -25.93
N ARG A 194 16.22 -12.78 -25.66
CA ARG A 194 16.40 -11.33 -25.59
C ARG A 194 16.15 -10.63 -26.93
N GLU A 195 16.64 -11.20 -28.03
CA GLU A 195 16.38 -10.71 -29.39
C GLU A 195 14.89 -10.78 -29.74
N SER A 196 14.24 -11.91 -29.44
CA SER A 196 12.80 -12.11 -29.67
C SER A 196 11.95 -11.13 -28.84
N TYR A 197 12.28 -10.95 -27.56
CA TYR A 197 11.65 -9.97 -26.68
C TYR A 197 11.79 -8.55 -27.25
N ALA A 198 13.00 -8.14 -27.62
CA ALA A 198 13.24 -6.79 -28.15
C ALA A 198 12.46 -6.55 -29.46
N ASN A 199 12.43 -7.53 -30.37
CA ASN A 199 11.69 -7.42 -31.63
C ASN A 199 10.19 -7.26 -31.38
N LYS A 200 9.59 -8.16 -30.59
CA LYS A 200 8.16 -8.09 -30.25
C LYS A 200 7.80 -6.83 -29.45
N TYR A 201 8.68 -6.39 -28.56
CA TYR A 201 8.50 -5.12 -27.84
C TYR A 201 8.49 -3.92 -28.81
N ASN A 202 9.37 -3.90 -29.80
CA ASN A 202 9.40 -2.82 -30.81
C ASN A 202 8.13 -2.83 -31.69
N GLU A 203 7.53 -4.00 -31.95
CA GLU A 203 6.27 -4.15 -32.69
C GLU A 203 5.07 -3.51 -31.97
N LEU A 204 5.14 -3.30 -30.65
CA LEU A 204 4.09 -2.66 -29.86
C LEU A 204 3.92 -1.15 -30.14
N LYS A 205 4.78 -0.53 -30.97
CA LYS A 205 4.64 0.87 -31.47
C LYS A 205 4.28 1.88 -30.38
N ASN A 206 5.01 1.89 -29.27
CA ASN A 206 4.84 2.74 -28.08
C ASN A 206 3.74 2.29 -27.08
N LYS A 207 3.11 1.13 -27.25
CA LYS A 207 2.42 0.46 -26.13
C LYS A 207 3.47 -0.17 -25.20
N HIS A 208 3.16 -0.25 -23.91
CA HIS A 208 4.02 -0.86 -22.91
C HIS A 208 3.56 -2.30 -22.60
N ILE A 209 4.46 -3.11 -22.05
CA ILE A 209 4.12 -4.41 -21.46
C ILE A 209 3.63 -4.16 -20.03
N ASP A 210 2.42 -4.63 -19.71
CA ASP A 210 1.79 -4.44 -18.40
C ASP A 210 2.27 -5.49 -17.38
N LEU A 211 2.55 -6.71 -17.84
CA LEU A 211 3.02 -7.83 -17.02
C LEU A 211 3.98 -8.71 -17.82
N THR A 212 5.15 -9.02 -17.26
CA THR A 212 6.05 -10.04 -17.82
C THR A 212 6.15 -11.26 -16.89
N ILE A 213 5.82 -12.43 -17.41
CA ILE A 213 5.89 -13.71 -16.71
C ILE A 213 6.98 -14.58 -17.38
N ALA A 214 7.94 -15.06 -16.61
CA ALA A 214 8.88 -16.09 -17.04
C ALA A 214 8.37 -17.48 -16.60
N LEU A 215 8.39 -18.45 -17.51
CA LEU A 215 8.01 -19.83 -17.29
C LEU A 215 9.22 -20.73 -17.49
N ALA A 216 9.42 -21.68 -16.58
CA ALA A 216 10.43 -22.71 -16.69
C ALA A 216 10.01 -23.94 -15.88
N HIS A 217 10.54 -25.12 -16.17
CA HIS A 217 10.29 -26.27 -15.31
C HIS A 217 11.07 -26.19 -13.99
N HIS A 218 12.39 -26.05 -14.07
CA HIS A 218 13.25 -26.00 -12.88
C HIS A 218 13.31 -24.61 -12.23
N PRO A 219 13.37 -24.54 -10.88
CA PRO A 219 13.72 -23.32 -10.18
C PRO A 219 15.14 -22.83 -10.51
N LEU A 220 15.37 -21.52 -10.39
CA LEU A 220 16.67 -20.91 -10.73
C LEU A 220 17.85 -21.50 -9.96
N ASN A 221 17.65 -21.95 -8.72
CA ASN A 221 18.69 -22.57 -7.90
C ASN A 221 19.07 -24.00 -8.32
N TRP A 222 18.44 -24.57 -9.36
CA TRP A 222 18.87 -25.82 -10.00
C TRP A 222 19.93 -25.59 -11.07
N LEU A 223 20.07 -24.35 -11.55
CA LEU A 223 21.14 -23.98 -12.45
C LEU A 223 22.49 -23.98 -11.72
N THR A 224 23.58 -24.13 -12.48
CA THR A 224 24.92 -23.83 -11.96
C THR A 224 24.97 -22.38 -11.45
N GLY A 225 25.84 -22.07 -10.48
CA GLY A 225 25.92 -20.71 -9.93
C GLY A 225 26.16 -19.64 -11.00
N LYS A 226 27.01 -19.94 -12.00
CA LYS A 226 27.28 -19.03 -13.13
C LYS A 226 26.02 -18.78 -13.99
N GLU A 227 25.23 -19.83 -14.24
CA GLU A 227 24.00 -19.74 -15.03
C GLU A 227 22.88 -19.04 -14.25
N GLU A 228 22.72 -19.34 -12.97
CA GLU A 228 21.76 -18.65 -12.09
C GLU A 228 22.02 -17.13 -12.10
N ASP A 229 23.27 -16.72 -11.90
CA ASP A 229 23.63 -15.30 -11.88
C ASP A 229 23.35 -14.63 -13.23
N MET A 230 23.72 -15.29 -14.33
CA MET A 230 23.49 -14.78 -15.70
C MET A 230 22.00 -14.62 -16.01
N VAL A 231 21.18 -15.63 -15.73
CA VAL A 231 19.74 -15.59 -15.98
C VAL A 231 19.09 -14.55 -15.07
N ARG A 232 19.47 -14.50 -13.79
CA ARG A 232 18.95 -13.52 -12.82
C ARG A 232 19.23 -12.08 -13.25
N GLU A 233 20.43 -11.81 -13.77
CA GLU A 233 20.79 -10.49 -14.29
C GLU A 233 19.87 -10.07 -15.45
N GLU A 234 19.62 -10.94 -16.43
CA GLU A 234 18.77 -10.62 -17.58
C GLU A 234 17.28 -10.46 -17.21
N ILE A 235 16.74 -11.34 -16.34
CA ILE A 235 15.32 -11.28 -15.96
C ILE A 235 15.01 -10.09 -15.05
N LEU A 236 15.95 -9.67 -14.18
CA LEU A 236 15.77 -8.53 -13.29
C LEU A 236 16.15 -7.19 -13.93
N ASN A 237 16.71 -7.18 -15.14
CA ASN A 237 17.11 -5.95 -15.82
C ASN A 237 15.91 -5.19 -16.41
N PRO A 238 15.64 -3.93 -16.01
CA PRO A 238 14.54 -3.12 -16.57
C PRO A 238 14.70 -2.79 -18.07
N THR A 239 15.94 -2.77 -18.57
CA THR A 239 16.22 -2.61 -20.02
C THR A 239 16.42 -3.95 -20.74
N GLY A 240 16.35 -5.05 -19.99
CA GLY A 240 16.40 -6.42 -20.48
C GLY A 240 15.00 -7.03 -20.53
N LEU A 241 14.86 -8.23 -19.96
CA LEU A 241 13.62 -9.00 -20.05
C LEU A 241 12.53 -8.49 -19.11
N ASN A 242 12.86 -7.66 -18.12
CA ASN A 242 11.87 -6.91 -17.34
C ASN A 242 10.81 -7.86 -16.73
N VAL A 243 11.23 -8.95 -16.07
CA VAL A 243 10.32 -9.98 -15.53
C VAL A 243 9.70 -9.55 -14.21
N ASN A 244 8.40 -9.77 -14.01
CA ASN A 244 7.68 -9.53 -12.76
C ASN A 244 7.49 -10.82 -11.95
N THR A 245 7.29 -11.94 -12.62
CA THR A 245 7.02 -13.21 -11.97
C THR A 245 7.73 -14.34 -12.69
N TYR A 246 8.40 -15.22 -11.94
CA TYR A 246 8.99 -16.45 -12.44
C TYR A 246 8.17 -17.63 -11.91
N ILE A 247 7.56 -18.40 -12.79
CA ILE A 247 6.70 -19.54 -12.44
C ILE A 247 7.41 -20.82 -12.83
N CYS A 248 7.57 -21.74 -11.88
CA CYS A 248 8.21 -23.03 -12.13
C CYS A 248 7.66 -24.18 -11.29
N GLY A 249 7.97 -25.41 -11.68
CA GLY A 249 7.56 -26.62 -10.96
C GLY A 249 8.76 -27.38 -10.41
N HIS A 250 8.78 -28.69 -10.66
CA HIS A 250 9.86 -29.65 -10.35
C HIS A 250 10.07 -29.92 -8.86
N THR A 251 10.31 -28.87 -8.07
CA THR A 251 10.38 -29.00 -6.63
C THR A 251 8.96 -29.02 -6.08
N HIS A 252 8.60 -30.05 -5.30
CA HIS A 252 7.33 -30.08 -4.54
C HIS A 252 7.30 -29.03 -3.40
N ASN A 253 8.20 -28.04 -3.44
CA ASN A 253 8.26 -26.91 -2.55
C ASN A 253 7.15 -25.91 -2.92
N ARG A 254 6.56 -25.30 -1.89
CA ARG A 254 5.39 -24.41 -1.99
C ARG A 254 5.72 -22.99 -1.57
N ASP A 255 7.01 -22.71 -1.34
CA ASP A 255 7.50 -21.41 -0.95
C ASP A 255 7.25 -20.38 -2.05
N VAL A 256 6.83 -19.19 -1.63
CA VAL A 256 6.78 -17.99 -2.47
C VAL A 256 7.99 -17.14 -2.12
N ILE A 257 8.87 -16.91 -3.10
CA ILE A 257 10.14 -16.21 -2.88
C ILE A 257 10.13 -14.89 -3.65
N ASN A 258 10.29 -13.75 -2.97
CA ASN A 258 10.45 -12.46 -3.64
C ASN A 258 11.93 -12.09 -3.74
N TRP A 259 12.40 -11.94 -4.98
CA TRP A 259 13.72 -11.43 -5.31
C TRP A 259 13.61 -9.94 -5.59
N HIS A 260 14.53 -9.14 -5.07
CA HIS A 260 14.57 -7.72 -5.40
C HIS A 260 16.01 -7.19 -5.44
N ASN A 261 16.18 -6.15 -6.26
CA ASN A 261 17.34 -5.27 -6.25
C ASN A 261 16.84 -3.81 -6.21
N ASN A 262 17.76 -2.86 -6.24
CA ASN A 262 17.44 -1.43 -6.11
C ASN A 262 16.59 -0.86 -7.27
N ARG A 263 16.33 -1.62 -8.33
CA ARG A 263 15.65 -1.17 -9.55
C ARG A 263 14.41 -2.00 -9.89
N ARG A 264 14.27 -3.20 -9.33
CA ARG A 264 13.23 -4.15 -9.70
C ARG A 264 13.00 -5.20 -8.63
N SER A 265 11.79 -5.73 -8.61
CA SER A 265 11.44 -6.96 -7.91
C SER A 265 10.83 -8.01 -8.85
N MET A 266 10.95 -9.27 -8.44
CA MET A 266 10.38 -10.42 -9.12
C MET A 266 9.97 -11.47 -8.09
N THR A 267 8.75 -12.00 -8.22
CA THR A 267 8.27 -13.09 -7.36
C THR A 267 8.44 -14.43 -8.06
N THR A 268 9.06 -15.40 -7.39
CA THR A 268 9.09 -16.80 -7.80
C THR A 268 7.91 -17.54 -7.18
N LEU A 269 7.12 -18.19 -8.04
CA LEU A 269 5.96 -18.97 -7.66
C LEU A 269 6.16 -20.41 -8.09
N VAL A 270 6.10 -21.33 -7.12
CA VAL A 270 6.35 -22.76 -7.34
C VAL A 270 5.06 -23.56 -7.13
N SER A 271 4.81 -24.53 -8.01
CA SER A 271 3.74 -25.51 -7.83
C SER A 271 4.05 -26.78 -8.61
N GLY A 272 3.66 -27.93 -8.08
CA GLY A 272 3.76 -29.21 -8.75
C GLY A 272 2.75 -30.19 -8.18
N LEU A 273 2.08 -30.94 -9.05
CA LEU A 273 1.16 -31.99 -8.64
C LEU A 273 1.94 -33.10 -7.91
N GLY A 274 3.18 -33.35 -8.31
CA GLY A 274 4.11 -34.22 -7.61
C GLY A 274 3.73 -35.71 -7.70
N TRP A 275 3.19 -36.12 -8.84
CA TRP A 275 2.93 -37.53 -9.17
C TRP A 275 4.23 -38.22 -9.66
N PRO A 276 4.45 -39.54 -9.49
CA PRO A 276 3.63 -40.55 -8.82
C PRO A 276 3.70 -40.53 -7.30
N ASP A 277 2.65 -41.09 -6.67
CA ASP A 277 2.67 -41.42 -5.25
C ASP A 277 3.84 -42.36 -4.92
N GLY A 278 4.56 -42.06 -3.84
CA GLY A 278 5.57 -42.95 -3.31
C GLY A 278 4.99 -44.25 -2.76
N SER A 279 5.86 -45.21 -2.45
CA SER A 279 5.48 -46.52 -1.88
C SER A 279 5.07 -46.46 -0.40
N THR A 280 4.41 -45.39 0.04
CA THR A 280 4.02 -45.15 1.44
C THR A 280 2.57 -45.57 1.71
N GLN A 281 2.23 -45.84 2.98
CA GLN A 281 0.88 -46.22 3.41
C GLN A 281 -0.16 -45.08 3.21
N HIS A 282 0.30 -43.83 3.06
CA HIS A 282 -0.50 -42.64 2.76
C HIS A 282 -0.04 -42.01 1.43
N PRO A 283 -0.96 -41.45 0.61
CA PRO A 283 -0.63 -40.69 -0.59
C PRO A 283 0.18 -39.43 -0.24
N TYR A 284 1.00 -38.94 -1.16
CA TYR A 284 1.60 -37.61 -0.99
C TYR A 284 0.53 -36.54 -1.23
N ALA A 285 0.65 -35.41 -0.54
CA ALA A 285 -0.23 -34.27 -0.80
C ALA A 285 0.13 -33.63 -2.14
N HIS A 286 -0.76 -33.76 -3.13
CA HIS A 286 -0.61 -33.18 -4.46
C HIS A 286 -1.05 -31.72 -4.45
N THR A 287 -0.39 -30.87 -5.23
CA THR A 287 -0.69 -29.42 -5.22
C THR A 287 -0.90 -28.84 -6.60
N TYR A 288 -1.76 -27.82 -6.67
CA TYR A 288 -1.80 -26.88 -7.78
C TYR A 288 -2.00 -25.48 -7.22
N SER A 289 -1.69 -24.48 -8.05
CA SER A 289 -1.77 -23.09 -7.63
C SER A 289 -2.49 -22.24 -8.66
N SER A 290 -3.09 -21.15 -8.20
CA SER A 290 -3.61 -20.11 -9.08
C SER A 290 -3.23 -18.74 -8.55
N TYR A 291 -2.92 -17.83 -9.48
CA TYR A 291 -2.42 -16.50 -9.17
C TYR A 291 -3.30 -15.45 -9.82
N VAL A 292 -3.89 -14.56 -9.03
CA VAL A 292 -4.78 -13.51 -9.53
C VAL A 292 -4.03 -12.19 -9.53
N PHE A 293 -3.66 -11.72 -10.72
CA PHE A 293 -2.98 -10.46 -10.95
C PHE A 293 -3.98 -9.32 -11.07
N ASN A 294 -3.83 -8.34 -10.18
CA ASN A 294 -4.52 -7.07 -10.19
C ASN A 294 -3.48 -6.02 -10.57
N LEU A 295 -3.30 -5.83 -11.88
CA LEU A 295 -2.26 -5.00 -12.47
C LEU A 295 -2.42 -3.55 -12.03
N ASP A 296 -3.65 -3.04 -12.04
CA ASP A 296 -3.96 -1.67 -11.62
C ASP A 296 -3.71 -1.46 -10.12
N ALA A 297 -3.88 -2.51 -9.30
CA ALA A 297 -3.63 -2.47 -7.86
C ALA A 297 -2.18 -2.80 -7.49
N ASN A 298 -1.33 -3.14 -8.48
CA ASN A 298 0.01 -3.64 -8.27
C ASN A 298 0.04 -4.83 -7.27
N SER A 299 -0.93 -5.74 -7.33
CA SER A 299 -1.05 -6.85 -6.38
C SER A 299 -1.32 -8.19 -7.05
N VAL A 300 -0.76 -9.25 -6.48
CA VAL A 300 -1.02 -10.63 -6.84
C VAL A 300 -1.55 -11.38 -5.61
N ASP A 301 -2.69 -12.04 -5.78
CA ASP A 301 -3.21 -13.01 -4.83
C ASP A 301 -2.71 -14.39 -5.20
N VAL A 302 -2.16 -15.12 -4.24
CA VAL A 302 -1.62 -16.47 -4.39
C VAL A 302 -2.50 -17.46 -3.65
N TYR A 303 -3.13 -18.36 -4.41
CA TYR A 303 -3.94 -19.47 -3.91
C TYR A 303 -3.19 -20.77 -4.16
N VAL A 304 -3.06 -21.59 -3.12
CA VAL A 304 -2.43 -22.91 -3.22
C VAL A 304 -3.37 -23.94 -2.65
N ARG A 305 -3.60 -24.98 -3.42
CA ARG A 305 -4.54 -26.05 -3.15
C ARG A 305 -3.74 -27.33 -2.92
N SER A 306 -4.12 -28.10 -1.91
CA SER A 306 -3.48 -29.38 -1.63
C SER A 306 -4.50 -30.49 -1.42
N SER A 307 -4.21 -31.68 -1.94
CA SER A 307 -5.05 -32.85 -1.74
C SER A 307 -4.88 -33.49 -0.36
N ASP A 308 -5.92 -34.15 0.13
CA ASP A 308 -5.89 -35.07 1.26
C ASP A 308 -5.70 -36.54 0.80
N ASP A 309 -5.81 -37.49 1.74
CA ASP A 309 -5.69 -38.94 1.49
C ASP A 309 -6.79 -39.50 0.57
N ALA A 310 -7.91 -38.78 0.38
CA ALA A 310 -8.98 -39.11 -0.55
C ALA A 310 -8.81 -38.41 -1.91
N TYR A 311 -7.67 -37.75 -2.13
CA TYR A 311 -7.39 -36.90 -3.29
C TYR A 311 -8.37 -35.73 -3.44
N ALA A 312 -9.04 -35.30 -2.37
CA ALA A 312 -9.89 -34.13 -2.38
C ALA A 312 -9.05 -32.88 -2.09
N PHE A 313 -9.20 -31.84 -2.92
CA PHE A 313 -8.40 -30.61 -2.80
C PHE A 313 -9.07 -29.59 -1.86
N ALA A 314 -8.23 -28.94 -1.06
CA ALA A 314 -8.63 -27.87 -0.13
C ALA A 314 -7.53 -26.80 -0.07
N PRO A 315 -7.81 -25.59 0.48
CA PRO A 315 -6.78 -24.58 0.68
C PRO A 315 -5.65 -25.11 1.57
N ASP A 316 -4.40 -24.89 1.16
CA ASP A 316 -3.25 -25.38 1.91
C ASP A 316 -2.87 -24.43 3.06
N PHE A 317 -3.46 -24.64 4.25
CA PHE A 317 -3.17 -23.82 5.42
C PHE A 317 -1.74 -23.94 5.97
N ARG A 318 -0.92 -24.86 5.46
CA ARG A 318 0.50 -24.98 5.87
C ARG A 318 1.32 -23.80 5.39
N ILE A 319 0.98 -23.22 4.23
CA ILE A 319 1.69 -22.07 3.66
C ILE A 319 1.13 -20.72 4.15
N TYR A 320 -0.11 -20.70 4.63
CA TYR A 320 -0.74 -19.51 5.22
C TYR A 320 -0.26 -19.36 6.67
N THR A 321 0.87 -18.66 6.85
CA THR A 321 1.57 -18.60 8.13
C THR A 321 0.99 -17.58 9.10
N ASN A 322 0.42 -16.47 8.60
CA ASN A 322 -0.17 -15.41 9.44
C ASN A 322 -1.71 -15.55 9.58
N GLN A 323 -2.31 -14.87 10.57
CA GLN A 323 -3.75 -14.96 10.83
C GLN A 323 -4.63 -14.44 9.68
N THR A 324 -4.17 -13.39 8.99
CA THR A 324 -4.89 -12.77 7.87
C THR A 324 -4.93 -13.69 6.66
N ASP A 325 -3.81 -14.30 6.29
CA ASP A 325 -3.69 -15.25 5.18
C ASP A 325 -4.56 -16.47 5.43
N ARG A 326 -4.54 -17.02 6.67
CA ARG A 326 -5.39 -18.15 7.05
C ARG A 326 -6.88 -17.81 6.95
N LYS A 327 -7.26 -16.62 7.42
CA LYS A 327 -8.65 -16.15 7.35
C LYS A 327 -9.10 -16.01 5.89
N ASN A 328 -8.24 -15.48 5.03
CA ASN A 328 -8.56 -15.17 3.64
C ASN A 328 -8.24 -16.32 2.67
N LYS A 329 -7.59 -17.40 3.15
CA LYS A 329 -7.17 -18.57 2.36
C LYS A 329 -6.30 -18.19 1.15
N LYS A 330 -5.46 -17.16 1.30
CA LYS A 330 -4.57 -16.64 0.24
C LYS A 330 -3.40 -15.86 0.83
N ILE A 331 -2.31 -15.79 0.08
CA ILE A 331 -1.21 -14.84 0.34
C ILE A 331 -1.39 -13.66 -0.62
N VAL A 332 -1.20 -12.43 -0.15
CA VAL A 332 -1.25 -11.23 -1.00
C VAL A 332 0.13 -10.59 -1.05
N MET A 333 0.63 -10.32 -2.24
CA MET A 333 1.93 -9.69 -2.47
C MET A 333 1.84 -8.61 -3.54
N PRO A 334 2.74 -7.62 -3.58
CA PRO A 334 2.80 -6.71 -4.71
C PRO A 334 3.39 -7.38 -5.96
N ILE A 335 2.94 -6.95 -7.13
CA ILE A 335 3.52 -7.37 -8.43
C ILE A 335 4.91 -6.76 -8.60
N ASP A 336 5.05 -5.50 -8.22
CA ASP A 336 6.31 -4.77 -8.16
C ASP A 336 6.45 -4.06 -6.80
N THR A 337 7.28 -4.60 -5.90
CA THR A 337 7.58 -4.00 -4.60
C THR A 337 8.26 -2.63 -4.73
N CYS A 338 8.91 -2.32 -5.87
CA CYS A 338 9.48 -1.00 -6.10
C CYS A 338 8.41 0.07 -6.35
N LYS A 339 7.17 -0.33 -6.71
CA LYS A 339 6.01 0.56 -6.91
C LYS A 339 5.12 0.69 -5.67
N THR A 340 5.34 -0.10 -4.62
CA THR A 340 4.63 0.08 -3.36
C THR A 340 5.25 1.23 -2.56
N GLN A 341 4.91 2.46 -2.90
CA GLN A 341 5.23 3.64 -2.09
C GLN A 341 4.31 3.67 -0.86
N ALA A 342 4.89 3.80 0.33
CA ALA A 342 4.13 4.06 1.55
C ALA A 342 3.40 5.40 1.41
N TYR A 343 2.11 5.43 1.75
CA TYR A 343 1.30 6.63 1.82
C TYR A 343 0.74 6.77 3.23
N PHE A 344 0.39 7.99 3.63
CA PHE A 344 -0.42 8.20 4.83
C PHE A 344 -1.80 8.73 4.47
N ASN A 345 -2.75 8.53 5.38
CA ASN A 345 -4.13 8.92 5.19
C ASN A 345 -4.37 10.31 5.78
N LEU A 346 -4.82 11.24 4.95
CA LEU A 346 -5.32 12.55 5.37
C LEU A 346 -6.67 12.40 6.08
N GLY A 347 -6.92 13.20 7.10
CA GLY A 347 -8.13 13.23 7.89
C GLY A 347 -9.38 13.46 7.03
N SER A 348 -10.37 12.58 7.21
CA SER A 348 -11.67 12.67 6.56
C SER A 348 -12.80 12.71 7.60
N GLY A 349 -13.90 13.39 7.28
CA GLY A 349 -15.12 13.35 8.09
C GLY A 349 -15.78 11.97 8.16
N HIS A 350 -16.71 11.78 9.09
CA HIS A 350 -17.26 10.47 9.51
C HIS A 350 -17.84 9.61 8.37
N SER A 351 -18.35 10.26 7.32
CA SER A 351 -18.99 9.59 6.18
C SER A 351 -18.09 9.47 4.94
N ARG A 352 -16.77 9.69 5.05
CA ARG A 352 -15.84 9.63 3.91
C ARG A 352 -14.57 8.83 4.21
N SER A 353 -14.09 8.11 3.19
CA SER A 353 -12.79 7.46 3.22
C SER A 353 -11.66 8.49 3.22
N PRO A 354 -10.57 8.28 3.98
CA PRO A 354 -9.38 9.12 3.94
C PRO A 354 -8.78 9.25 2.54
N LYS A 355 -8.16 10.40 2.23
CA LYS A 355 -7.35 10.57 1.00
C LYS A 355 -5.92 10.11 1.26
N ALA A 356 -5.39 9.24 0.40
CA ALA A 356 -4.00 8.79 0.45
C ALA A 356 -3.04 9.87 -0.04
N TYR A 357 -2.00 10.16 0.74
CA TYR A 357 -0.90 11.06 0.40
C TYR A 357 0.39 10.24 0.31
N TYR A 358 0.94 10.07 -0.89
CA TYR A 358 2.12 9.25 -1.14
C TYR A 358 3.38 9.96 -0.67
N ILE A 359 4.24 9.21 0.02
CA ILE A 359 5.50 9.74 0.55
C ILE A 359 6.50 9.87 -0.61
N THR A 360 6.90 11.11 -0.88
CA THR A 360 8.00 11.46 -1.81
C THR A 360 9.29 11.78 -1.02
N GLU A 361 10.42 11.94 -1.71
CA GLU A 361 11.65 12.45 -1.08
C GLU A 361 11.44 13.87 -0.50
N ASP A 362 10.73 14.74 -1.23
CA ASP A 362 10.35 16.07 -0.77
C ASP A 362 9.47 16.00 0.49
N THR A 363 8.51 15.07 0.52
CA THR A 363 7.66 14.82 1.69
C THR A 363 8.50 14.46 2.92
N MET A 364 9.55 13.64 2.75
CA MET A 364 10.42 13.27 3.86
C MET A 364 11.25 14.46 4.37
N SER A 365 11.76 15.30 3.47
CA SER A 365 12.49 16.52 3.85
C SER A 365 11.57 17.53 4.57
N GLU A 366 10.34 17.69 4.09
CA GLU A 366 9.33 18.52 4.74
C GLU A 366 8.98 18.01 6.14
N LEU A 367 8.82 16.69 6.31
CA LEU A 367 8.54 16.08 7.61
C LEU A 367 9.64 16.39 8.64
N GLU A 368 10.91 16.27 8.26
CA GLU A 368 12.04 16.65 9.11
C GLU A 368 11.97 18.14 9.50
N GLY A 369 11.67 19.01 8.53
CA GLY A 369 11.48 20.44 8.75
C GLY A 369 10.36 20.74 9.75
N PHE A 370 9.21 20.08 9.64
CA PHE A 370 8.09 20.28 10.55
C PHE A 370 8.35 19.76 11.96
N ILE A 371 9.12 18.69 12.12
CA ILE A 371 9.55 18.21 13.44
C ILE A 371 10.43 19.28 14.11
N GLN A 372 11.37 19.89 13.37
CA GLN A 372 12.20 20.97 13.89
C GLN A 372 11.36 22.22 14.24
N ILE A 373 10.36 22.55 13.42
CA ILE A 373 9.39 23.62 13.73
C ILE A 373 8.69 23.36 15.06
N TYR A 374 8.23 22.12 15.32
CA TYR A 374 7.53 21.81 16.57
C TYR A 374 8.43 21.98 17.79
N LEU A 375 9.69 21.55 17.70
CA LEU A 375 10.69 21.74 18.76
C LEU A 375 10.96 23.24 19.00
N GLU A 376 11.25 24.01 17.95
CA GLU A 376 11.45 25.46 18.08
C GLU A 376 10.24 26.19 18.65
N CYS A 377 9.04 25.77 18.25
CA CYS A 377 7.81 26.34 18.76
C CYS A 377 7.67 26.04 20.25
N GLU A 378 7.95 24.80 20.68
CA GLU A 378 7.88 24.39 22.07
C GLU A 378 8.84 25.20 22.95
N ASP A 379 10.08 25.40 22.53
CA ASP A 379 11.08 26.19 23.26
C ASP A 379 10.66 27.66 23.39
N LYS A 380 10.31 28.33 22.28
CA LYS A 380 9.91 29.75 22.31
C LYS A 380 8.63 29.98 23.11
N LEU A 381 7.70 29.02 23.07
CA LEU A 381 6.47 29.10 23.85
C LEU A 381 6.72 28.83 25.32
N HIS A 382 7.71 28.00 25.67
CA HIS A 382 8.15 27.81 27.04
C HIS A 382 8.77 29.11 27.59
N ASP A 383 9.69 29.74 26.86
CA ASP A 383 10.29 31.02 27.26
C ASP A 383 9.22 32.11 27.49
N ARG A 384 8.21 32.17 26.60
CA ARG A 384 7.10 33.11 26.78
C ARG A 384 6.27 32.78 28.02
N LEU A 385 6.02 31.51 28.30
CA LEU A 385 5.28 31.09 29.47
C LEU A 385 6.02 31.44 30.77
N GLU A 386 7.35 31.28 30.80
CA GLU A 386 8.21 31.73 31.90
C GLU A 386 8.18 33.26 32.08
N SER A 387 8.19 34.03 30.99
CA SER A 387 7.99 35.49 31.05
C SER A 387 6.63 35.84 31.67
N ILE A 388 5.55 35.18 31.25
CA ILE A 388 4.20 35.43 31.79
C ILE A 388 4.14 35.10 33.28
N LYS A 389 4.80 34.01 33.71
CA LYS A 389 4.93 33.63 35.12
C LYS A 389 5.59 34.74 35.95
N ASN A 390 6.71 35.27 35.48
CA ASN A 390 7.42 36.35 36.17
C ASN A 390 6.60 37.65 36.21
N ASP A 391 5.98 38.04 35.10
CA ASP A 391 5.13 39.23 35.01
C ASP A 391 3.93 39.12 35.97
N PHE A 392 3.35 37.92 36.09
CA PHE A 392 2.23 37.66 36.99
C PHE A 392 2.63 37.67 38.47
N LEU A 393 3.84 37.19 38.82
CA LEU A 393 4.36 37.29 40.19
C LEU A 393 4.50 38.75 40.62
N ALA A 394 5.02 39.62 39.75
CA ALA A 394 5.14 41.05 40.03
C ALA A 394 3.77 41.72 40.35
N ILE A 395 2.69 41.29 39.66
CA ILE A 395 1.32 41.74 39.95
C ILE A 395 0.83 41.26 41.33
N CYS A 396 1.30 40.09 41.78
CA CYS A 396 0.94 39.52 43.07
C CYS A 396 1.73 40.14 44.24
N GLU A 397 2.95 40.62 44.02
CA GLU A 397 3.81 41.27 45.02
C GLU A 397 3.31 42.63 45.53
N GLU A 398 2.42 43.31 44.77
CA GLU A 398 1.84 44.60 45.19
C GLU A 398 1.01 44.53 46.50
N LYS A 399 0.70 43.33 47.01
CA LYS A 399 0.06 43.12 48.31
C LYS A 399 0.98 42.30 49.22
N LYS A 400 1.26 42.80 50.44
CA LYS A 400 2.04 42.16 51.51
C LYS A 400 1.44 40.82 52.01
N ASN A 401 1.34 39.81 51.15
CA ASN A 401 0.84 38.47 51.46
C ASN A 401 1.84 37.42 51.01
N ASP A 402 1.84 36.24 51.63
CA ASP A 402 2.68 35.07 51.29
C ASP A 402 2.33 34.41 49.93
N LEU A 403 1.44 35.04 49.15
CA LEU A 403 0.88 34.52 47.91
C LEU A 403 1.91 34.24 46.81
N PRO A 404 2.94 35.10 46.56
CA PRO A 404 3.97 34.80 45.57
C PRO A 404 4.74 33.50 45.87
N PHE A 405 5.05 33.26 47.15
CA PHE A 405 5.77 32.06 47.59
C PHE A 405 4.94 30.78 47.39
N GLU A 406 3.63 30.82 47.64
CA GLU A 406 2.73 29.69 47.38
C GLU A 406 2.58 29.38 45.88
N ILE A 407 2.59 30.41 45.02
CA ILE A 407 2.52 30.28 43.56
C ILE A 407 3.81 29.66 43.01
N GLU A 408 4.99 30.14 43.43
CA GLU A 408 6.27 29.55 43.02
C GLU A 408 6.37 28.08 43.44
N LYS A 409 5.91 27.76 44.65
CA LYS A 409 5.85 26.37 45.13
C LYS A 409 4.94 25.51 44.26
N MET A 410 3.77 26.00 43.87
CA MET A 410 2.87 25.33 42.93
C MET A 410 3.57 25.04 41.59
N TRP A 411 4.25 26.03 41.02
CA TRP A 411 4.93 25.89 39.73
C TRP A 411 6.15 24.96 39.76
N SER A 412 6.84 24.88 40.90
CA SER A 412 7.99 23.99 41.07
C SER A 412 7.61 22.50 41.13
N GLY A 413 6.35 22.18 41.45
CA GLY A 413 5.84 20.81 41.57
C GLY A 413 6.43 20.00 42.73
N VAL A 414 7.19 20.63 43.64
CA VAL A 414 7.95 19.95 44.71
C VAL A 414 7.04 19.50 45.87
N GLU A 415 5.89 20.15 46.10
CA GLU A 415 4.94 19.77 47.15
C GLU A 415 3.48 19.96 46.69
N LYS A 416 2.59 19.05 47.10
CA LYS A 416 1.13 19.21 46.89
C LYS A 416 0.64 20.43 47.66
N LEU A 417 0.02 21.37 46.96
CA LEU A 417 -0.73 22.47 47.56
C LEU A 417 -1.73 21.94 48.59
N SER A 418 -1.79 22.59 49.75
CA SER A 418 -2.74 22.30 50.84
C SER A 418 -4.18 22.69 50.48
N SER A 419 -4.38 23.61 49.51
CA SER A 419 -5.68 23.97 48.95
C SER A 419 -5.55 24.53 47.52
N PRO A 420 -6.59 24.47 46.67
CA PRO A 420 -6.57 25.06 45.33
C PRO A 420 -6.36 26.58 45.39
N VAL A 421 -5.45 27.11 44.58
CA VAL A 421 -5.19 28.56 44.53
C VAL A 421 -6.43 29.29 44.04
N GLN A 422 -6.97 30.21 44.84
CA GLN A 422 -8.10 31.05 44.45
C GLN A 422 -7.63 32.42 43.97
N TRP A 423 -7.81 32.68 42.68
CA TRP A 423 -7.48 33.96 42.08
C TRP A 423 -8.54 35.03 42.39
N SER A 424 -8.10 36.22 42.79
CA SER A 424 -8.97 37.40 42.88
C SER A 424 -9.45 37.85 41.49
N ILE A 425 -10.55 38.60 41.41
CA ILE A 425 -11.09 39.09 40.12
C ILE A 425 -10.05 39.85 39.28
N LYS A 426 -9.19 40.69 39.91
CA LYS A 426 -8.10 41.41 39.22
C LYS A 426 -7.09 40.43 38.61
N GLN A 427 -6.69 39.40 39.35
CA GLN A 427 -5.76 38.37 38.89
C GLN A 427 -6.38 37.52 37.78
N LYS A 428 -7.64 37.14 37.93
CA LYS A 428 -8.41 36.41 36.90
C LYS A 428 -8.44 37.17 35.57
N LYS A 429 -8.71 38.48 35.60
CA LYS A 429 -8.65 39.33 34.39
C LYS A 429 -7.24 39.36 33.78
N SER A 430 -6.22 39.50 34.62
CA SER A 430 -4.83 39.46 34.16
C SER A 430 -4.45 38.13 33.50
N ILE A 431 -4.84 36.99 34.09
CA ILE A 431 -4.60 35.66 33.52
C ILE A 431 -5.32 35.52 32.18
N ALA A 432 -6.57 35.97 32.09
CA ALA A 432 -7.36 35.92 30.87
C ALA A 432 -6.71 36.73 29.73
N LYS A 433 -6.22 37.93 30.05
CA LYS A 433 -5.47 38.77 29.13
C LYS A 433 -4.17 38.10 28.64
N GLU A 434 -3.39 37.55 29.55
CA GLU A 434 -2.16 36.82 29.20
C GLU A 434 -2.44 35.54 28.41
N PHE A 435 -3.56 34.86 28.67
CA PHE A 435 -3.98 33.71 27.88
C PHE A 435 -4.27 34.09 26.42
N SER A 436 -5.02 35.16 26.18
CA SER A 436 -5.27 35.69 24.83
C SER A 436 -3.95 36.07 24.13
N GLY A 437 -3.04 36.73 24.87
CA GLY A 437 -1.69 37.04 24.39
C GLY A 437 -0.87 35.79 24.07
N TYR A 438 -0.99 34.73 24.87
CA TYR A 438 -0.31 33.46 24.67
C TYR A 438 -0.82 32.71 23.43
N LEU A 439 -2.13 32.69 23.19
CA LEU A 439 -2.71 32.12 21.96
C LEU A 439 -2.24 32.86 20.71
N THR A 440 -2.18 34.20 20.79
CA THR A 440 -1.61 35.03 19.72
C THR A 440 -0.13 34.71 19.50
N MET A 441 0.63 34.45 20.57
CA MET A 441 2.02 34.02 20.48
C MET A 441 2.16 32.66 19.80
N ILE A 442 1.29 31.70 20.10
CA ILE A 442 1.25 30.40 19.40
C ILE A 442 1.10 30.61 17.90
N CYS A 443 0.14 31.44 17.47
CA CYS A 443 -0.04 31.76 16.05
C CYS A 443 1.23 32.39 15.45
N LYS A 444 1.82 33.36 16.14
CA LYS A 444 3.01 34.09 15.68
C LYS A 444 4.25 33.21 15.58
N VAL A 445 4.51 32.39 16.59
CA VAL A 445 5.69 31.52 16.64
C VAL A 445 5.59 30.46 15.55
N LEU A 446 4.43 29.81 15.41
CA LEU A 446 4.22 28.82 14.37
C LEU A 446 4.36 29.43 12.97
N TYR A 447 3.76 30.61 12.74
CA TYR A 447 3.88 31.33 11.48
C TYR A 447 5.34 31.64 11.14
N LYS A 448 6.09 32.22 12.09
CA LYS A 448 7.51 32.57 11.87
C LYS A 448 8.38 31.33 11.66
N SER A 449 8.12 30.24 12.35
CA SER A 449 8.88 29.00 12.18
C SER A 449 8.59 28.35 10.83
N ILE A 450 7.34 28.35 10.36
CA ILE A 450 7.03 27.89 8.99
C ILE A 450 7.67 28.80 7.94
N GLN A 451 7.63 30.13 8.11
CA GLN A 451 8.29 31.06 7.18
C GLN A 451 9.81 30.86 7.10
N ARG A 452 10.48 30.42 8.17
CA ARG A 452 11.92 30.11 8.10
C ARG A 452 12.22 28.90 7.22
N MET A 453 11.35 27.91 7.26
CA MET A 453 11.46 26.71 6.43
C MET A 453 11.04 27.02 4.97
N LYS A 454 10.01 27.86 4.80
CA LYS A 454 9.44 28.21 3.50
C LYS A 454 9.25 29.72 3.41
N GLU A 455 10.31 30.43 2.97
CA GLU A 455 10.44 31.90 3.04
C GLU A 455 9.25 32.64 2.42
N ASN A 456 8.73 32.12 1.31
CA ASN A 456 7.65 32.74 0.56
C ASN A 456 6.26 32.19 0.91
N ALA A 457 6.12 31.43 2.00
CA ALA A 457 4.83 30.86 2.40
C ALA A 457 3.86 31.95 2.82
N GLU A 458 2.68 31.94 2.20
CA GLU A 458 1.60 32.87 2.51
C GLU A 458 0.53 32.18 3.34
N LEU A 459 0.54 32.47 4.64
CA LEU A 459 -0.26 31.77 5.64
C LEU A 459 -1.06 32.74 6.51
N ARG A 460 -2.18 32.25 7.06
CA ARG A 460 -2.89 32.90 8.17
C ARG A 460 -3.22 31.87 9.22
N ILE A 461 -2.79 32.11 10.45
CA ILE A 461 -2.97 31.21 11.60
C ILE A 461 -3.85 31.90 12.62
N HIS A 462 -4.85 31.19 13.15
CA HIS A 462 -5.83 31.81 14.03
C HIS A 462 -6.46 30.85 15.04
N PHE A 463 -6.97 31.44 16.13
CA PHE A 463 -7.88 30.80 17.07
C PHE A 463 -9.26 31.44 16.98
N ARG A 464 -10.29 30.62 17.16
CA ARG A 464 -11.66 31.08 17.40
C ARG A 464 -12.16 30.50 18.71
N TYR A 465 -13.11 31.18 19.32
CA TYR A 465 -13.83 30.68 20.48
C TYR A 465 -15.33 30.64 20.19
N TRP A 466 -16.02 29.72 20.87
CA TRP A 466 -17.47 29.60 20.78
C TRP A 466 -18.15 30.77 21.49
N LYS A 467 -18.92 31.61 20.79
CA LYS A 467 -19.48 32.86 21.32
C LYS A 467 -20.51 32.64 22.43
N SER A 468 -21.27 31.55 22.39
CA SER A 468 -22.39 31.27 23.30
C SER A 468 -22.00 30.61 24.62
N VAL A 469 -20.84 30.97 25.18
CA VAL A 469 -20.42 30.58 26.54
C VAL A 469 -21.41 31.07 27.63
N GLU A 470 -22.30 32.01 27.31
CA GLU A 470 -23.29 32.57 28.21
C GLU A 470 -24.66 31.92 27.99
N GLN A 471 -25.10 31.08 28.93
CA GLN A 471 -26.44 31.14 29.55
C GLN A 471 -26.68 29.93 30.45
N GLU A 472 -27.24 30.18 31.64
CA GLU A 472 -27.96 29.21 32.50
C GLU A 472 -29.16 28.54 31.78
N THR A 473 -29.34 28.71 30.47
CA THR A 473 -30.36 28.06 29.65
C THR A 473 -29.93 27.99 28.18
N VAL A 474 -28.97 27.10 27.87
CA VAL A 474 -28.65 26.67 26.49
C VAL A 474 -29.89 26.19 25.69
N GLN A 475 -30.99 25.87 26.39
CA GLN A 475 -32.28 25.48 25.81
C GLN A 475 -33.09 26.59 25.12
N LYS A 476 -32.78 27.90 25.29
CA LYS A 476 -33.63 28.98 24.74
C LYS A 476 -33.12 29.69 23.48
N HIS A 477 -31.84 29.57 23.12
CA HIS A 477 -31.29 30.27 21.95
C HIS A 477 -30.30 29.41 21.15
N MET A 478 -30.81 28.48 20.33
CA MET A 478 -30.03 27.83 19.26
C MET A 478 -29.67 28.79 18.10
N SER A 479 -30.00 30.08 18.20
CA SER A 479 -29.86 31.08 17.14
C SER A 479 -28.47 31.75 17.07
N ASN A 480 -27.57 31.54 18.04
CA ASN A 480 -26.25 32.18 18.12
C ASN A 480 -25.09 31.17 18.30
N ASP A 481 -25.15 30.01 17.62
CA ASP A 481 -24.12 28.97 17.72
C ASP A 481 -22.91 29.29 16.82
N VAL A 482 -22.19 30.37 17.12
CA VAL A 482 -21.12 30.93 16.25
C VAL A 482 -19.74 30.89 16.90
N TYR A 483 -18.71 30.79 16.06
CA TYR A 483 -17.29 30.85 16.38
C TYR A 483 -16.69 32.15 15.88
N VAL A 484 -16.17 32.95 16.82
CA VAL A 484 -15.62 34.29 16.55
C VAL A 484 -14.12 34.32 16.80
N GLN A 485 -13.44 35.26 16.15
CA GLN A 485 -11.99 35.42 16.27
C GLN A 485 -11.58 35.63 17.73
N LEU A 486 -10.56 34.89 18.18
CA LEU A 486 -9.86 35.12 19.44
C LEU A 486 -8.47 35.70 19.20
N SER A 487 -7.75 35.11 18.25
CA SER A 487 -6.36 35.46 17.96
C SER A 487 -6.08 35.20 16.49
N LEU A 488 -5.23 36.02 15.87
CA LEU A 488 -4.86 35.89 14.47
C LEU A 488 -3.43 36.40 14.25
N TYR A 489 -2.69 35.74 13.36
CA TYR A 489 -1.39 36.21 12.86
C TYR A 489 -1.17 35.74 11.41
N GLY A 490 -0.39 36.52 10.65
CA GLY A 490 -0.03 36.21 9.26
C GLY A 490 -0.69 37.16 8.26
N LYS A 491 -1.04 36.65 7.07
CA LYS A 491 -1.60 37.46 5.97
C LYS A 491 -2.86 38.20 6.40
N GLY A 492 -2.85 39.51 6.19
CA GLY A 492 -3.94 40.43 6.55
C GLY A 492 -3.89 40.94 7.98
N TYR A 493 -3.01 40.44 8.86
CA TYR A 493 -2.87 41.00 10.21
C TYR A 493 -2.13 42.36 10.19
N PRO A 494 -2.56 43.39 10.95
CA PRO A 494 -3.70 43.41 11.88
C PRO A 494 -5.03 43.91 11.26
N GLU A 495 -5.03 44.30 9.98
CA GLU A 495 -6.14 45.01 9.32
C GLU A 495 -7.34 44.10 9.00
N HIS A 496 -7.14 42.80 8.91
CA HIS A 496 -8.13 41.81 8.52
C HIS A 496 -8.81 41.19 9.75
N SER A 497 -10.13 41.32 9.83
CA SER A 497 -10.96 40.60 10.80
C SER A 497 -11.59 39.37 10.16
N LEU A 498 -11.56 38.23 10.86
CA LEU A 498 -12.22 37.01 10.42
C LEU A 498 -13.74 37.13 10.53
N THR A 499 -14.44 36.65 9.49
CA THR A 499 -15.88 36.47 9.52
C THR A 499 -16.29 35.48 10.62
N GLU A 500 -17.43 35.71 11.27
CA GLU A 500 -18.02 34.74 12.19
C GLU A 500 -18.34 33.44 11.43
N LEU A 501 -18.21 32.29 12.10
CA LEU A 501 -18.49 30.98 11.51
C LEU A 501 -19.53 30.24 12.35
N ASP A 502 -20.64 29.85 11.73
CA ASP A 502 -21.65 29.02 12.40
C ASP A 502 -21.08 27.63 12.76
N TRP A 503 -21.61 27.06 13.84
CA TRP A 503 -21.38 25.66 14.16
C TRP A 503 -21.94 24.79 13.05
N GLY A 504 -21.04 23.99 12.48
CA GLY A 504 -21.33 23.20 11.32
C GLY A 504 -20.03 22.93 10.58
N GLN A 505 -20.18 22.50 9.34
CA GLN A 505 -19.08 22.28 8.43
C GLN A 505 -17.88 21.52 9.04
N LEU A 506 -16.65 21.93 8.72
CA LEU A 506 -15.43 21.28 9.21
C LEU A 506 -15.21 21.44 10.71
N ILE A 507 -15.77 22.45 11.37
CA ILE A 507 -15.64 22.59 12.83
C ILE A 507 -16.36 21.43 13.51
N LYS A 508 -17.61 21.17 13.09
CA LYS A 508 -18.42 20.07 13.59
C LYS A 508 -17.75 18.72 13.33
N GLU A 509 -17.31 18.49 12.09
CA GLU A 509 -16.72 17.21 11.70
C GLU A 509 -15.37 16.98 12.40
N ALA A 510 -14.49 17.98 12.48
CA ALA A 510 -13.19 17.84 13.15
C ALA A 510 -13.34 17.57 14.65
N TYR A 511 -14.38 18.13 15.27
CA TYR A 511 -14.70 17.89 16.68
C TYR A 511 -15.14 16.45 16.94
N PHE A 512 -16.07 15.92 16.14
CA PHE A 512 -16.54 14.54 16.32
C PHE A 512 -15.49 13.50 15.93
N GLU A 513 -14.70 13.76 14.88
CA GLU A 513 -13.63 12.86 14.46
C GLU A 513 -12.39 12.90 15.37
N GLY A 514 -12.22 13.97 16.15
CA GLY A 514 -11.06 14.15 17.02
C GLY A 514 -9.73 14.30 16.26
N LYS A 515 -9.79 14.76 15.00
CA LYS A 515 -8.66 14.88 14.08
C LYS A 515 -8.69 16.23 13.34
N PRO A 516 -7.53 16.75 12.91
CA PRO A 516 -7.50 17.86 11.96
C PRO A 516 -8.19 17.48 10.65
N LEU A 517 -8.88 18.44 10.01
CA LEU A 517 -9.52 18.24 8.71
C LEU A 517 -9.16 19.36 7.75
N ILE A 518 -8.72 19.00 6.55
CA ILE A 518 -8.34 19.93 5.48
C ILE A 518 -9.53 20.15 4.54
N ALA A 519 -9.76 21.40 4.13
CA ALA A 519 -10.94 21.78 3.38
C ALA A 519 -10.97 21.19 1.97
N SER A 520 -9.85 21.19 1.23
CA SER A 520 -9.75 20.51 -0.08
C SER A 520 -9.90 18.99 -0.01
N VAL A 521 -9.61 18.38 1.15
CA VAL A 521 -9.82 16.95 1.41
C VAL A 521 -11.30 16.67 1.71
N ASN A 522 -11.96 17.61 2.37
CA ASN A 522 -13.29 17.46 2.98
C ASN A 522 -14.32 18.46 2.40
N THR A 523 -14.25 18.75 1.10
CA THR A 523 -15.02 19.80 0.43
C THR A 523 -16.54 19.71 0.66
N ASP A 524 -17.08 18.49 0.78
CA ASP A 524 -18.50 18.28 1.03
C ASP A 524 -18.99 18.87 2.34
N PHE A 525 -18.12 18.90 3.34
CA PHE A 525 -18.43 19.45 4.64
C PHE A 525 -18.19 20.95 4.71
N CYS A 526 -17.59 21.60 3.72
CA CYS A 526 -17.36 23.05 3.73
C CYS A 526 -17.84 23.77 2.48
N LYS A 527 -18.86 23.23 1.78
CA LYS A 527 -19.37 23.82 0.54
C LYS A 527 -19.72 25.29 0.68
N GLU A 528 -20.46 25.69 1.71
CA GLU A 528 -20.87 27.10 1.85
C GLU A 528 -19.65 28.00 2.10
N SER A 529 -18.63 27.54 2.82
CA SER A 529 -17.36 28.26 2.98
C SER A 529 -16.59 28.37 1.65
N MET A 530 -16.60 27.30 0.84
CA MET A 530 -15.97 27.27 -0.49
C MET A 530 -16.68 28.21 -1.47
N ASP A 531 -18.01 28.14 -1.54
CA ASP A 531 -18.84 28.97 -2.40
C ASP A 531 -18.67 30.45 -2.03
N SER A 532 -18.77 30.78 -0.73
CA SER A 532 -18.51 32.13 -0.23
C SER A 532 -17.11 32.65 -0.57
N ASN A 533 -16.10 31.78 -0.59
CA ASN A 533 -14.74 32.17 -0.97
C ASN A 533 -14.56 32.28 -2.48
N ASN A 534 -15.33 31.53 -3.27
CA ASN A 534 -15.31 31.59 -4.73
C ASN A 534 -15.96 32.87 -5.26
N ASP A 535 -17.02 33.35 -4.59
CA ASP A 535 -17.78 34.56 -4.94
C ASP A 535 -17.05 35.89 -4.65
N LYS A 536 -15.84 35.84 -4.09
CA LYS A 536 -15.00 37.01 -3.79
C LYS A 536 -14.58 37.77 -5.05
N THR A 537 -14.66 39.10 -5.01
CA THR A 537 -14.36 40.02 -6.12
C THR A 537 -12.86 40.34 -6.25
N GLU A 538 -12.47 41.15 -7.25
CA GLU A 538 -11.07 41.55 -7.46
C GLU A 538 -10.46 42.28 -6.25
N ASP A 539 -11.23 43.08 -5.53
CA ASP A 539 -10.77 43.76 -4.31
C ASP A 539 -10.57 42.76 -3.14
N ASP A 540 -11.37 41.69 -3.12
CA ASP A 540 -11.27 40.59 -2.15
C ASP A 540 -10.18 39.56 -2.49
N LEU A 541 -9.58 39.61 -3.70
CA LEU A 541 -8.54 38.66 -4.12
C LEU A 541 -7.37 38.60 -3.14
N LYS A 542 -7.09 39.70 -2.43
CA LYS A 542 -6.07 39.74 -1.36
C LYS A 542 -6.39 38.81 -0.18
N HIS A 543 -7.66 38.46 0.02
CA HIS A 543 -8.16 37.61 1.10
C HIS A 543 -8.88 36.35 0.60
N LYS A 544 -8.88 36.10 -0.72
CA LYS A 544 -9.32 34.84 -1.29
C LYS A 544 -8.31 33.77 -0.92
N TRP A 545 -8.72 32.82 -0.10
CA TRP A 545 -7.84 31.74 0.33
C TRP A 545 -7.89 30.59 -0.68
N LEU A 546 -6.85 29.76 -0.68
CA LEU A 546 -6.79 28.59 -1.54
C LEU A 546 -7.29 27.34 -0.82
N ASP A 547 -6.77 27.10 0.39
CA ASP A 547 -7.15 25.95 1.21
C ASP A 547 -6.95 26.28 2.70
N PHE A 548 -7.49 25.46 3.59
CA PHE A 548 -7.29 25.60 5.03
C PHE A 548 -7.46 24.29 5.78
N ILE A 549 -6.88 24.21 6.97
CA ILE A 549 -7.08 23.12 7.94
C ILE A 549 -7.86 23.64 9.15
N THR A 550 -8.88 22.89 9.57
CA THR A 550 -9.63 23.10 10.81
C THR A 550 -9.19 22.09 11.85
N VAL A 551 -8.91 22.57 13.06
CA VAL A 551 -8.30 21.80 14.12
C VAL A 551 -9.04 22.07 15.43
N ILE A 552 -9.41 21.02 16.14
CA ILE A 552 -9.88 21.14 17.53
C ILE A 552 -8.72 20.78 18.46
N PRO A 553 -8.14 21.75 19.20
CA PRO A 553 -7.05 21.46 20.13
C PRO A 553 -7.45 20.39 21.15
N GLN A 554 -6.60 19.37 21.33
CA GLN A 554 -6.90 18.22 22.16
C GLN A 554 -6.41 18.45 23.60
N PHE A 555 -7.30 18.90 24.48
CA PHE A 555 -7.09 19.00 25.92
C PHE A 555 -8.42 18.93 26.68
N GLU A 556 -8.38 18.57 27.96
CA GLU A 556 -9.57 18.21 28.76
C GLU A 556 -10.64 19.30 28.83
N GLN A 557 -10.22 20.54 29.12
CA GLN A 557 -11.16 21.66 29.26
C GLN A 557 -11.75 22.15 27.93
N ASN A 558 -11.27 21.69 26.76
CA ASN A 558 -11.79 22.18 25.48
C ASN A 558 -13.16 21.61 25.10
N ASN A 559 -13.74 20.76 25.95
CA ASN A 559 -14.98 20.06 25.65
C ASN A 559 -16.10 20.51 26.57
N TYR A 560 -16.98 21.38 26.07
CA TYR A 560 -18.18 21.78 26.79
C TYR A 560 -19.28 20.74 26.56
N VAL A 561 -19.84 20.18 27.64
CA VAL A 561 -20.83 19.10 27.57
C VAL A 561 -21.97 19.37 28.55
N ILE A 562 -23.22 19.28 28.07
CA ILE A 562 -24.42 19.24 28.91
C ILE A 562 -25.00 17.84 28.86
N LYS A 563 -25.12 17.20 30.02
CA LYS A 563 -25.77 15.90 30.16
C LYS A 563 -27.23 16.08 30.52
N ASP A 564 -28.08 15.23 29.97
CA ASP A 564 -29.47 15.11 30.39
C ASP A 564 -29.52 14.62 31.85
N ALA A 565 -30.28 15.34 32.69
CA ALA A 565 -30.29 15.13 34.14
C ALA A 565 -30.83 13.75 34.57
N VAL A 566 -31.52 13.03 33.68
CA VAL A 566 -32.18 11.74 33.99
C VAL A 566 -31.42 10.57 33.36
N SER A 567 -30.94 10.71 32.13
CA SER A 567 -30.32 9.62 31.37
C SER A 567 -28.80 9.61 31.41
N GLU A 568 -28.17 10.64 31.97
CA GLU A 568 -26.72 10.93 31.93
C GLU A 568 -26.13 10.99 30.50
N LYS A 569 -26.96 10.90 29.46
CA LYS A 569 -26.54 11.00 28.06
C LYS A 569 -26.20 12.44 27.73
N ILE A 570 -25.18 12.61 26.88
CA ILE A 570 -24.78 13.92 26.38
C ILE A 570 -25.90 14.47 25.49
N SER A 571 -26.53 15.54 25.94
CA SER A 571 -27.60 16.24 25.22
C SER A 571 -27.06 17.33 24.29
N PHE A 572 -25.90 17.90 24.62
CA PHE A 572 -25.25 18.98 23.88
C PHE A 572 -23.75 18.95 24.11
N SER A 573 -22.95 19.16 23.07
CA SER A 573 -21.50 19.32 23.22
C SER A 573 -20.87 20.21 22.16
N ARG A 574 -19.89 21.02 22.56
CA ARG A 574 -19.16 21.95 21.68
C ARG A 574 -17.69 22.06 22.08
N PRO A 575 -16.77 22.23 21.12
CA PRO A 575 -15.43 22.70 21.43
C PRO A 575 -15.48 24.17 21.83
N LEU A 576 -14.80 24.54 22.92
CA LEU A 576 -14.72 25.94 23.36
C LEU A 576 -13.78 26.76 22.48
N LEU A 577 -12.68 26.14 22.04
CA LEU A 577 -11.66 26.70 21.17
C LEU A 577 -11.49 25.87 19.91
N THR A 578 -11.31 26.56 18.79
CA THR A 578 -10.88 25.97 17.52
C THR A 578 -9.61 26.68 17.04
N PHE A 579 -8.80 25.96 16.26
CA PHE A 579 -7.58 26.46 15.65
C PHE A 579 -7.64 26.24 14.14
N GLY A 580 -7.04 27.14 13.36
CA GLY A 580 -7.01 27.00 11.92
C GLY A 580 -5.80 27.63 11.26
N ILE A 581 -5.37 27.03 10.15
CA ILE A 581 -4.32 27.55 9.27
C ILE A 581 -4.90 27.63 7.86
N THR A 582 -4.78 28.79 7.23
CA THR A 582 -5.21 29.07 5.87
C THR A 582 -3.98 29.33 5.00
N VAL A 583 -3.94 28.73 3.81
CA VAL A 583 -2.92 28.97 2.77
C VAL A 583 -3.52 29.75 1.61
N TYR A 584 -2.70 30.55 0.93
CA TYR A 584 -3.14 31.40 -0.19
C TYR A 584 -2.49 31.04 -1.53
N ARG A 585 -1.47 30.17 -1.50
CA ARG A 585 -0.72 29.74 -2.68
C ARG A 585 -0.76 28.23 -2.81
N ASP A 586 -0.69 27.73 -4.03
CA ASP A 586 -0.77 26.29 -4.31
C ASP A 586 0.45 25.56 -3.79
N GLU A 587 1.61 26.21 -3.91
CA GLU A 587 2.85 25.65 -3.41
C GLU A 587 2.82 25.40 -1.90
N ASP A 588 2.00 26.12 -1.13
CA ASP A 588 1.93 26.04 0.33
C ASP A 588 0.92 24.99 0.85
N ARG A 589 0.25 24.26 -0.03
CA ARG A 589 -0.81 23.30 0.36
C ARG A 589 -0.24 22.08 1.11
N ASP A 590 0.98 21.68 0.77
CA ASP A 590 1.78 20.65 1.43
C ASP A 590 1.89 20.84 2.95
N ILE A 591 2.01 22.09 3.41
CA ILE A 591 2.04 22.46 4.83
C ILE A 591 0.81 21.89 5.56
N LEU A 592 -0.38 21.98 4.96
CA LEU A 592 -1.60 21.48 5.60
C LEU A 592 -1.58 19.96 5.76
N TYR A 593 -1.06 19.25 4.76
CA TYR A 593 -0.94 17.78 4.77
C TYR A 593 0.01 17.30 5.88
N MET A 594 1.17 17.94 6.00
CA MET A 594 2.14 17.62 7.05
C MET A 594 1.57 17.87 8.44
N LEU A 595 0.84 18.97 8.63
CA LEU A 595 0.26 19.31 9.92
C LEU A 595 -0.89 18.39 10.35
N ASP A 596 -1.68 17.89 9.40
CA ASP A 596 -2.67 16.84 9.67
C ASP A 596 -1.98 15.53 10.06
N TYR A 597 -1.00 15.10 9.27
CA TYR A 597 -0.23 13.87 9.52
C TYR A 597 0.44 13.88 10.91
N LEU A 598 1.09 14.99 11.26
CA LEU A 598 1.77 15.17 12.55
C LEU A 598 0.81 15.44 13.73
N ARG A 599 -0.51 15.45 13.48
CA ARG A 599 -1.54 15.67 14.50
C ARG A 599 -1.34 16.98 15.26
N ILE A 600 -1.33 18.11 14.53
CA ILE A 600 -1.19 19.44 15.12
C ILE A 600 -2.19 19.72 16.25
N ASN A 601 -3.38 19.11 16.25
CA ASN A 601 -4.35 19.22 17.35
C ASN A 601 -3.76 18.83 18.72
N ARG A 602 -2.90 17.82 18.76
CA ARG A 602 -2.22 17.36 19.99
C ARG A 602 -1.15 18.33 20.44
N PHE A 603 -0.38 18.86 19.49
CA PHE A 603 0.66 19.86 19.79
C PHE A 603 0.04 21.12 20.40
N ILE A 604 -0.97 21.71 19.72
CA ILE A 604 -1.65 22.91 20.19
C ILE A 604 -2.34 22.67 21.53
N GLY A 605 -3.04 21.55 21.67
CA GLY A 605 -3.71 21.18 22.92
C GLY A 605 -2.72 21.06 24.10
N ARG A 606 -1.53 20.51 23.87
CA ARG A 606 -0.46 20.41 24.87
C ARG A 606 0.00 21.79 25.34
N GLN A 607 0.23 22.74 24.43
CA GLN A 607 0.70 24.08 24.81
C GLN A 607 -0.36 24.83 25.64
N ILE A 608 -1.64 24.73 25.25
CA ILE A 608 -2.74 25.31 26.02
C ILE A 608 -2.84 24.65 27.41
N ASN A 609 -2.70 23.32 27.49
CA ASN A 609 -2.75 22.61 28.76
C ASN A 609 -1.57 23.00 29.68
N LYS A 610 -0.37 23.26 29.14
CA LYS A 610 0.76 23.79 29.92
C LYS A 610 0.43 25.15 30.54
N PHE A 611 -0.25 26.04 29.80
CA PHE A 611 -0.67 27.33 30.35
C PHE A 611 -1.60 27.14 31.55
N PHE A 612 -2.67 26.34 31.40
CA PHE A 612 -3.63 26.10 32.49
C PHE A 612 -3.07 25.26 33.65
N HIS A 613 -2.00 24.51 33.41
CA HIS A 613 -1.26 23.85 34.48
C HIS A 613 -0.63 24.87 35.45
N TYR A 614 -0.01 25.94 34.93
CA TYR A 614 0.58 27.00 35.75
C TYR A 614 -0.44 28.04 36.21
N PHE A 615 -1.50 28.26 35.43
CA PHE A 615 -2.58 29.17 35.80
C PHE A 615 -3.90 28.40 35.89
N PRO A 616 -4.14 27.63 36.96
CA PRO A 616 -5.38 26.87 37.12
C PRO A 616 -6.59 27.80 37.08
N MET A 617 -7.32 27.73 35.97
CA MET A 617 -8.51 28.52 35.70
C MET A 617 -9.39 27.72 34.75
N ASP A 618 -10.70 27.83 34.93
CA ASP A 618 -11.66 27.24 34.03
C ASP A 618 -11.69 28.01 32.69
N LEU A 619 -11.59 27.29 31.58
CA LEU A 619 -11.53 27.89 30.24
C LEU A 619 -12.78 28.70 29.89
N VAL A 620 -13.97 28.29 30.36
CA VAL A 620 -15.22 29.05 30.19
C VAL A 620 -15.12 30.40 30.91
N GLU A 621 -14.64 30.40 32.15
CA GLU A 621 -14.39 31.64 32.89
C GLU A 621 -13.35 32.53 32.20
N CYS A 622 -12.27 31.94 31.69
CA CYS A 622 -11.20 32.65 30.98
C CYS A 622 -11.73 33.35 29.71
N ILE A 623 -12.46 32.63 28.85
CA ILE A 623 -13.07 33.20 27.64
C ILE A 623 -14.06 34.31 27.98
N ARG A 624 -14.84 34.16 29.06
CA ARG A 624 -15.80 35.19 29.51
C ARG A 624 -15.09 36.49 29.87
N LEU A 625 -13.96 36.42 30.57
CA LEU A 625 -13.21 37.61 30.98
C LEU A 625 -12.51 38.30 29.81
N ILE A 626 -12.06 37.56 28.80
CA ILE A 626 -11.50 38.15 27.57
C ILE A 626 -12.54 39.05 26.88
N LYS A 627 -13.79 38.60 26.79
CA LYS A 627 -14.89 39.38 26.20
C LYS A 627 -15.25 40.66 26.95
N GLU A 628 -15.19 40.63 28.28
CA GLU A 628 -15.50 41.79 29.11
C GLU A 628 -14.50 42.93 28.89
N GLU A 629 -13.26 42.62 28.49
CA GLU A 629 -12.24 43.61 28.14
C GLU A 629 -12.43 44.16 26.72
N ASP A 630 -12.85 43.37 25.74
CA ASP A 630 -13.06 43.83 24.35
C ASP A 630 -14.27 44.77 24.18
N ASN A 631 -15.23 44.78 25.12
CA ASN A 631 -16.42 45.62 25.11
C ASN A 631 -16.28 46.94 25.91
N ASN A 632 -15.11 47.20 26.51
CA ASN A 632 -14.76 48.44 27.21
C ASN A 632 -13.62 49.16 26.48
#